data_AF-A0A7H8T9J9-F1
#
_entry.id   AF-A0A7H8T9J9-F1
#
_cell.length_a   1.000
_cell.length_b   1.000
_cell.length_c   1.000
_cell.angle_alpha   90.00
_cell.angle_beta   90.00
_cell.angle_gamma   90.00
#
_symmetry.space_group_name_H-M   'P 1'
#
loop_
_entity.id
_entity.type
_entity.pdbx_description
1 polymer ?
#
loop_
_entity_poly.entity_id
_entity_poly.type
_entity_poly.pdbx_seq_one_letter_code
_entity_poly.pdbx_strand_id
1 'polypeptide(L)'
;MDAYDAGSAARHGPDREPPLVPPPAPPAEPSLALPPPPPPEPEARTGVAALSLRYQIVAALAVAVVAIVVCVHTGMVFLHVAPPNTVTKKHSRAIDDWIYPEFEQNWKLFAPNPLQQNIAVQVRAQVGTGGDGTRTTGWYDLSAQDGEAIDGNLLPSHTQQNELRRAWDFFVATHDTENRPVGLRGALSETYLRRIVELRLDRADAAGEGGVVERVQVRSRTTNVPPPKWSEEQISDKPSYRVLPWWSVPEDRAAAADAAGIGAGGTR
;
A
#
# COMPACT_ATOMS: atom_id res chain seq x y z
N MET A 1 55.00 -3.47 15.98
CA MET A 1 54.23 -4.65 15.52
C MET A 1 54.16 -4.56 14.00
N ASP A 2 55.30 -4.56 13.32
CA ASP A 2 56.36 -5.57 13.19
C ASP A 2 56.09 -6.47 12.00
N ALA A 3 56.96 -6.32 11.01
CA ALA A 3 57.15 -7.19 9.88
C ALA A 3 57.70 -8.55 10.34
N TYR A 4 57.39 -9.59 9.55
CA TYR A 4 58.17 -10.82 9.42
C TYR A 4 58.12 -11.20 7.92
N ASP A 5 59.21 -11.09 7.16
CA ASP A 5 60.34 -12.03 6.99
C ASP A 5 59.93 -13.37 6.36
N ALA A 6 60.34 -13.62 5.10
CA ALA A 6 61.50 -14.44 4.69
C ALA A 6 61.21 -15.96 4.80
N GLY A 7 61.34 -16.81 3.78
CA GLY A 7 62.39 -16.98 2.78
C GLY A 7 63.06 -18.35 3.00
N SER A 8 63.01 -19.27 2.03
CA SER A 8 63.94 -20.42 1.83
C SER A 8 63.49 -21.22 0.60
N ALA A 9 64.22 -21.28 -0.52
CA ALA A 9 65.55 -21.86 -0.77
C ALA A 9 65.54 -23.39 -0.84
N ALA A 10 65.77 -23.94 -2.05
CA ALA A 10 66.54 -25.17 -2.23
C ALA A 10 67.07 -25.23 -3.67
N ARG A 11 68.39 -25.04 -3.80
CA ARG A 11 69.19 -25.36 -4.99
C ARG A 11 69.56 -26.84 -4.94
N HIS A 12 69.59 -27.50 -6.09
CA HIS A 12 70.41 -28.69 -6.32
C HIS A 12 71.00 -28.62 -7.74
N GLY A 13 72.31 -28.37 -7.81
CA GLY A 13 73.21 -28.99 -8.79
C GLY A 13 74.08 -29.98 -8.00
N PRO A 14 74.74 -30.97 -8.62
CA PRO A 14 75.68 -30.77 -9.74
C PRO A 14 75.44 -31.80 -10.88
N ASP A 15 75.98 -31.63 -12.09
CA ASP A 15 77.27 -32.19 -12.44
C ASP A 15 77.95 -31.42 -13.58
N ARG A 16 79.26 -31.24 -13.41
CA ARG A 16 80.14 -30.49 -14.28
C ARG A 16 80.96 -31.48 -15.10
N GLU A 17 80.56 -31.70 -16.35
CA GLU A 17 81.37 -32.42 -17.34
C GLU A 17 82.51 -31.53 -17.88
N PRO A 18 83.69 -32.09 -18.22
CA PRO A 18 84.84 -31.31 -18.69
C PRO A 18 84.65 -30.79 -20.12
N PRO A 19 85.39 -29.74 -20.54
CA PRO A 19 85.16 -29.09 -21.81
C PRO A 19 85.65 -29.96 -22.98
N LEU A 20 84.71 -30.45 -23.79
CA LEU A 20 85.00 -31.00 -25.12
C LEU A 20 85.41 -29.85 -26.05
N VAL A 21 86.65 -29.91 -26.53
CA VAL A 21 87.15 -29.06 -27.62
C VAL A 21 86.28 -29.32 -28.86
N PRO A 22 85.60 -28.32 -29.43
CA PRO A 22 84.83 -28.52 -30.64
C PRO A 22 85.77 -28.83 -31.82
N PRO A 23 85.41 -29.78 -32.71
CA PRO A 23 86.15 -30.01 -33.95
C PRO A 23 86.13 -28.75 -34.84
N PRO A 24 87.13 -28.57 -35.73
CA PRO A 24 87.19 -27.41 -36.62
C PRO A 24 85.91 -27.30 -37.46
N ALA A 25 85.41 -26.08 -37.58
CA ALA A 25 84.19 -25.76 -38.29
C ALA A 25 84.23 -26.28 -39.74
N PRO A 26 83.15 -26.90 -40.25
CA PRO A 26 83.02 -27.18 -41.66
C PRO A 26 83.01 -25.86 -42.46
N PRO A 27 83.43 -25.86 -43.73
CA PRO A 27 83.49 -24.66 -44.55
C PRO A 27 82.11 -23.98 -44.62
N ALA A 28 82.13 -22.65 -44.53
CA ALA A 28 80.95 -21.80 -44.55
C ALA A 28 80.04 -22.14 -45.74
N GLU A 29 78.87 -22.71 -45.45
CA GLU A 29 77.76 -22.74 -46.40
C GLU A 29 77.34 -21.30 -46.70
N PRO A 30 76.95 -20.99 -47.96
CA PRO A 30 76.51 -19.65 -48.30
C PRO A 30 75.33 -19.27 -47.39
N SER A 31 75.49 -18.17 -46.64
CA SER A 31 74.45 -17.57 -45.82
C SER A 31 73.25 -17.25 -46.73
N LEU A 32 72.26 -18.14 -46.72
CA LEU A 32 70.95 -17.86 -47.26
C LEU A 32 70.40 -16.68 -46.46
N ALA A 33 70.16 -15.56 -47.14
CA ALA A 33 69.57 -14.38 -46.55
C ALA A 33 68.35 -14.78 -45.71
N LEU A 34 68.36 -14.40 -44.43
CA LEU A 34 67.18 -14.52 -43.57
C LEU A 34 65.99 -13.88 -44.29
N PRO A 35 64.86 -14.58 -44.44
CA PRO A 35 63.67 -13.98 -45.04
C PRO A 35 63.28 -12.74 -44.23
N PRO A 36 62.75 -11.69 -44.89
CA PRO A 36 62.30 -10.48 -44.20
C PRO A 36 61.28 -10.85 -43.10
N PRO A 37 61.24 -10.12 -41.97
CA PRO A 37 60.24 -10.36 -40.94
C PRO A 37 58.85 -10.30 -41.57
N PRO A 38 57.94 -11.20 -41.18
CA PRO A 38 56.58 -11.18 -41.71
C PRO A 38 55.96 -9.80 -41.46
N PRO A 39 55.13 -9.29 -42.40
CA PRO A 39 54.42 -8.04 -42.18
C PRO A 39 53.60 -8.11 -40.88
N PRO A 40 53.42 -6.99 -40.15
CA PRO A 40 52.58 -6.99 -38.96
C PRO A 40 51.21 -7.56 -39.33
N GLU A 41 50.79 -8.62 -38.64
CA GLU A 41 49.46 -9.20 -38.86
C GLU A 41 48.43 -8.10 -38.61
N PRO A 42 47.46 -7.90 -39.51
CA PRO A 42 46.42 -6.91 -39.29
C PRO A 42 45.72 -7.24 -37.98
N GLU A 43 45.71 -6.31 -37.01
CA GLU A 43 44.99 -6.46 -35.75
C GLU A 43 43.60 -7.02 -36.04
N ALA A 44 43.33 -8.21 -35.50
CA ALA A 44 42.06 -8.88 -35.71
C ALA A 44 40.97 -7.95 -35.18
N ARG A 45 40.21 -7.34 -36.09
CA ARG A 45 39.08 -6.48 -35.73
C ARG A 45 38.13 -7.34 -34.88
N THR A 46 38.01 -7.05 -33.60
CA THR A 46 37.11 -7.77 -32.68
C THR A 46 35.80 -7.01 -32.49
N GLY A 47 34.71 -7.75 -32.24
CA GLY A 47 33.39 -7.18 -31.99
C GLY A 47 32.68 -6.69 -33.25
N VAL A 48 31.91 -5.60 -33.14
CA VAL A 48 31.09 -5.08 -34.24
C VAL A 48 31.95 -4.71 -35.46
N ALA A 49 33.19 -4.26 -35.24
CA ALA A 49 34.16 -3.91 -36.28
C ALA A 49 34.65 -5.11 -37.13
N ALA A 50 34.38 -6.35 -36.69
CA ALA A 50 34.65 -7.59 -37.42
C ALA A 50 33.57 -7.91 -38.48
N LEU A 51 32.38 -7.32 -38.33
CA LEU A 51 31.23 -7.60 -39.19
C LEU A 51 31.37 -6.90 -40.54
N SER A 52 30.71 -7.41 -41.59
CA SER A 52 30.66 -6.68 -42.87
C SER A 52 29.93 -5.34 -42.70
N LEU A 53 30.28 -4.34 -43.53
CA LEU A 53 29.81 -2.95 -43.42
C LEU A 53 28.29 -2.82 -43.23
N ARG A 54 27.51 -3.66 -43.92
CA ARG A 54 26.05 -3.73 -43.77
C ARG A 54 25.59 -4.09 -42.35
N TYR A 55 26.22 -5.07 -41.72
CA TYR A 55 25.90 -5.49 -40.35
C TYR A 55 26.45 -4.50 -39.32
N GLN A 56 27.56 -3.82 -39.62
CA GLN A 56 28.05 -2.71 -38.79
C GLN A 56 27.07 -1.55 -38.75
N ILE A 57 26.51 -1.17 -39.90
CA ILE A 57 25.49 -0.10 -39.99
C ILE A 57 24.24 -0.51 -39.20
N VAL A 58 23.76 -1.75 -39.38
CA VAL A 58 22.60 -2.26 -38.62
C VAL A 58 22.87 -2.28 -37.12
N ALA A 59 24.05 -2.74 -36.70
CA ALA A 59 24.42 -2.77 -35.29
C ALA A 59 24.56 -1.37 -34.70
N ALA A 60 25.18 -0.43 -35.43
CA ALA A 60 25.28 0.96 -35.01
C ALA A 60 23.90 1.63 -34.89
N LEU A 61 22.99 1.37 -35.83
CA LEU A 61 21.61 1.84 -35.76
C LEU A 61 20.88 1.25 -34.55
N ALA A 62 21.01 -0.05 -34.29
CA ALA A 62 20.40 -0.70 -33.14
C ALA A 62 20.91 -0.09 -31.82
N VAL A 63 22.22 0.13 -31.70
CA VAL A 63 22.82 0.79 -30.52
C VAL A 63 22.31 2.22 -30.37
N ALA A 64 22.20 2.98 -31.46
CA ALA A 64 21.66 4.34 -31.42
C ALA A 64 20.20 4.36 -30.94
N VAL A 65 19.37 3.43 -31.43
CA VAL A 65 17.97 3.30 -30.98
C VAL A 65 17.91 2.95 -29.50
N VAL A 66 18.70 1.98 -29.04
CA VAL A 66 18.75 1.61 -27.62
C VAL A 66 19.19 2.79 -26.75
N ALA A 67 20.23 3.51 -27.15
CA ALA A 67 20.70 4.69 -26.43
C ALA A 67 19.60 5.77 -26.32
N ILE A 68 18.84 6.02 -27.39
CA ILE A 68 17.72 6.96 -27.38
C ILE A 68 16.65 6.50 -26.38
N VAL A 69 16.27 5.22 -26.41
CA VAL A 69 15.26 4.67 -25.48
C VAL A 69 15.70 4.82 -24.04
N VAL A 70 16.98 4.55 -23.73
CA VAL A 70 17.54 4.72 -22.38
C VAL A 70 17.50 6.18 -21.93
N CYS A 71 17.88 7.12 -22.80
CA CYS A 71 17.80 8.55 -22.50
C CYS A 71 16.36 9.00 -22.25
N VAL A 72 15.41 8.58 -23.09
CA VAL A 72 13.98 8.87 -22.92
C VAL A 72 13.49 8.30 -21.59
N HIS A 73 13.73 7.02 -21.33
CA HIS A 73 13.30 6.38 -20.08
C HIS A 73 13.85 7.09 -18.85
N THR A 74 15.16 7.41 -18.84
CA THR A 74 15.79 8.14 -17.73
C THR A 74 15.17 9.52 -17.53
N GLY A 75 14.89 10.25 -18.62
CA GLY A 75 14.22 11.54 -18.56
C GLY A 75 12.78 11.44 -18.02
N MET A 76 12.03 10.42 -18.42
CA MET A 76 10.66 10.18 -17.95
C MET A 76 10.64 9.83 -16.46
N VAL A 77 11.55 8.96 -16.00
CA VAL A 77 11.71 8.63 -14.57
C VAL A 77 12.10 9.87 -13.77
N PHE A 78 13.06 10.68 -14.28
CA PHE A 78 13.44 11.92 -13.63
C PHE A 78 12.25 12.87 -13.49
N LEU A 79 11.48 13.09 -14.56
CA LEU A 79 10.30 13.95 -14.55
C LEU A 79 9.21 13.42 -13.61
N HIS A 80 9.06 12.10 -13.51
CA HIS A 80 8.09 11.47 -12.60
C HIS A 80 8.47 11.63 -11.12
N VAL A 81 9.76 11.58 -10.79
CA VAL A 81 10.25 11.68 -9.39
C VAL A 81 10.55 13.13 -8.96
N ALA A 82 10.85 14.01 -9.90
CA ALA A 82 11.20 15.40 -9.61
C ALA A 82 10.01 16.19 -9.01
N PRO A 83 10.27 17.24 -8.21
CA PRO A 83 9.23 18.15 -7.74
C PRO A 83 8.38 18.72 -8.89
N PRO A 84 7.09 19.05 -8.65
CA PRO A 84 6.19 19.53 -9.68
C PRO A 84 6.74 20.76 -10.40
N ASN A 85 6.79 20.70 -11.74
CA ASN A 85 7.27 21.76 -12.61
C ASN A 85 6.31 21.94 -13.80
N THR A 86 6.53 22.97 -14.61
CA THR A 86 5.62 23.30 -15.72
C THR A 86 5.47 22.16 -16.74
N VAL A 87 6.53 21.40 -16.98
CA VAL A 87 6.53 20.26 -17.92
C VAL A 87 5.73 19.10 -17.34
N THR A 88 5.98 18.72 -16.09
CA THR A 88 5.26 17.61 -15.43
C THR A 88 3.79 17.91 -15.24
N LYS A 89 3.42 19.17 -14.98
CA LYS A 89 2.00 19.57 -14.90
C LYS A 89 1.28 19.52 -16.25
N LYS A 90 1.95 19.88 -17.34
CA LYS A 90 1.35 19.93 -18.69
C LYS A 90 1.32 18.56 -19.38
N HIS A 91 2.29 17.70 -19.09
CA HIS A 91 2.50 16.43 -19.78
C HIS A 91 2.40 15.21 -18.85
N SER A 92 1.77 15.33 -17.69
CA SER A 92 1.63 14.26 -16.70
C SER A 92 1.15 12.95 -17.30
N ARG A 93 0.09 12.98 -18.11
CA ARG A 93 -0.47 11.77 -18.76
C ARG A 93 0.57 10.99 -19.57
N ALA A 94 1.38 11.66 -20.38
CA ALA A 94 2.39 10.99 -21.20
C ALA A 94 3.51 10.39 -20.35
N ILE A 95 3.86 11.05 -19.23
CA ILE A 95 4.82 10.55 -18.25
C ILE A 95 4.26 9.31 -17.54
N ASP A 96 3.03 9.40 -17.09
CA ASP A 96 2.30 8.35 -16.38
C ASP A 96 2.11 7.10 -17.27
N ASP A 97 1.69 7.27 -18.52
CA ASP A 97 1.50 6.17 -19.49
C ASP A 97 2.80 5.41 -19.79
N TRP A 98 3.96 6.08 -19.73
CA TRP A 98 5.27 5.44 -19.92
C TRP A 98 5.79 4.73 -18.66
N ILE A 99 5.47 5.25 -17.47
CA ILE A 99 6.04 4.78 -16.19
C ILE A 99 5.18 3.68 -15.56
N TYR A 100 3.86 3.87 -15.46
CA TYR A 100 3.00 2.96 -14.72
C TYR A 100 2.83 1.54 -15.26
N PRO A 101 3.10 1.20 -16.55
CA PRO A 101 3.08 -0.19 -16.99
C PRO A 101 4.12 -1.08 -16.27
N GLU A 102 5.29 -0.52 -15.95
CA GLU A 102 6.41 -1.27 -15.35
C GLU A 102 6.70 -0.87 -13.90
N PHE A 103 6.33 0.35 -13.49
CA PHE A 103 6.58 0.92 -12.17
C PHE A 103 5.29 1.42 -11.51
N GLU A 104 4.40 0.51 -11.14
CA GLU A 104 3.26 0.85 -10.29
C GLU A 104 3.74 1.19 -8.87
N GLN A 105 3.76 2.47 -8.53
CA GLN A 105 4.17 2.94 -7.20
C GLN A 105 3.04 2.78 -6.18
N ASN A 106 2.89 1.58 -5.61
CA ASN A 106 1.90 1.32 -4.57
C ASN A 106 2.51 1.49 -3.16
N TRP A 107 2.52 2.72 -2.65
CA TRP A 107 3.06 3.07 -1.31
C TRP A 107 2.09 2.78 -0.14
N LYS A 108 1.08 1.94 -0.36
CA LYS A 108 0.01 1.67 0.60
C LYS A 108 0.51 1.02 1.91
N LEU A 109 1.74 0.49 1.93
CA LEU A 109 2.37 -0.11 3.11
C LEU A 109 3.00 0.93 4.07
N PHE A 110 3.44 2.10 3.57
CA PHE A 110 4.13 3.12 4.37
C PHE A 110 3.39 4.47 4.46
N ALA A 111 2.53 4.75 3.49
CA ALA A 111 1.69 5.94 3.49
C ALA A 111 0.33 5.58 2.88
N PRO A 112 -0.50 4.76 3.56
CA PRO A 112 -1.89 4.62 3.16
C PRO A 112 -2.49 6.03 3.07
N ASN A 113 -3.19 6.33 1.97
CA ASN A 113 -3.89 7.61 1.84
C ASN A 113 -4.76 7.79 3.09
N PRO A 114 -4.49 8.81 3.93
CA PRO A 114 -5.27 9.01 5.13
C PRO A 114 -6.73 9.18 4.71
N LEU A 115 -7.65 8.68 5.54
CA LEU A 115 -9.07 8.85 5.25
C LEU A 115 -9.35 10.36 5.20
N GLN A 116 -9.56 10.90 4.00
CA GLN A 116 -9.86 12.32 3.81
C GLN A 116 -11.34 12.61 4.04
N GLN A 117 -11.99 11.80 4.89
CA GLN A 117 -13.42 11.84 5.15
C GLN A 117 -13.69 11.69 6.63
N ASN A 118 -14.60 12.53 7.14
CA ASN A 118 -15.20 12.39 8.45
C ASN A 118 -16.50 11.59 8.31
N ILE A 119 -16.59 10.46 9.01
CA ILE A 119 -17.78 9.61 9.05
C ILE A 119 -18.40 9.74 10.44
N ALA A 120 -19.54 10.42 10.54
CA ALA A 120 -20.31 10.53 11.77
C ALA A 120 -21.42 9.48 11.78
N VAL A 121 -21.52 8.69 12.85
CA VAL A 121 -22.61 7.74 13.08
C VAL A 121 -23.68 8.42 13.92
N GLN A 122 -24.89 8.43 13.39
CA GLN A 122 -26.04 9.11 14.00
C GLN A 122 -27.19 8.13 14.16
N VAL A 123 -28.00 8.33 15.20
CA VAL A 123 -29.18 7.52 15.47
C VAL A 123 -30.41 8.39 15.70
N ARG A 124 -31.57 7.92 15.29
CA ARG A 124 -32.87 8.38 15.81
C ARG A 124 -33.71 7.20 16.29
N ALA A 125 -34.64 7.49 17.18
CA ALA A 125 -35.55 6.51 17.76
C ALA A 125 -37.00 6.79 17.35
N GLN A 126 -37.80 5.72 17.25
CA GLN A 126 -39.25 5.77 17.34
C GLN A 126 -39.62 5.37 18.77
N VAL A 127 -40.34 6.24 19.45
CA VAL A 127 -40.68 6.12 20.87
C VAL A 127 -42.20 6.02 21.01
N GLY A 128 -42.69 4.98 21.68
CA GLY A 128 -44.08 4.87 22.10
C GLY A 128 -44.33 5.77 23.32
N THR A 129 -45.44 6.52 23.33
CA THR A 129 -45.73 7.53 24.37
C THR A 129 -46.81 7.10 25.37
N GLY A 130 -47.17 5.82 25.44
CA GLY A 130 -48.34 5.33 26.16
C GLY A 130 -49.64 5.62 25.39
N GLY A 131 -50.44 4.58 25.10
CA GLY A 131 -51.52 4.60 24.10
C GLY A 131 -51.04 4.18 22.70
N ASP A 132 -51.83 4.45 21.64
CA ASP A 132 -51.47 4.13 20.23
C ASP A 132 -50.53 5.19 19.57
N GLY A 133 -49.97 6.10 20.37
CA GLY A 133 -49.14 7.21 19.89
C GLY A 133 -47.67 6.84 19.79
N THR A 134 -47.05 7.14 18.63
CA THR A 134 -45.59 7.07 18.45
C THR A 134 -45.02 8.44 18.07
N ARG A 135 -43.83 8.76 18.57
CA ARG A 135 -43.06 9.94 18.17
C ARG A 135 -41.70 9.52 17.63
N THR A 136 -41.21 10.22 16.61
CA THR A 136 -39.84 10.02 16.11
C THR A 136 -38.95 11.14 16.63
N THR A 137 -37.79 10.78 17.20
CA THR A 137 -36.82 11.76 17.69
C THR A 137 -36.08 12.45 16.54
N GLY A 138 -35.36 13.53 16.87
CA GLY A 138 -34.27 14.01 16.02
C GLY A 138 -33.12 13.00 15.90
N TRP A 139 -32.14 13.34 15.06
CA TRP A 139 -30.90 12.57 14.96
C TRP A 139 -29.95 12.99 16.09
N TYR A 140 -29.59 12.03 16.93
CA TYR A 140 -28.49 12.11 17.88
C TYR A 140 -27.19 11.77 17.16
N ASP A 141 -26.18 12.61 17.29
CA ASP A 141 -24.85 12.37 16.72
C ASP A 141 -23.97 11.66 17.76
N LEU A 142 -23.88 10.34 17.64
CA LEU A 142 -23.12 9.51 18.58
C LEU A 142 -21.62 9.75 18.43
N SER A 143 -21.16 10.03 17.21
CA SER A 143 -19.76 10.38 16.96
C SER A 143 -19.39 11.73 17.56
N ALA A 144 -20.30 12.72 17.52
CA ALA A 144 -20.08 13.99 18.22
C ALA A 144 -20.01 13.80 19.74
N GLN A 145 -20.88 12.98 20.32
CA GLN A 145 -20.82 12.66 21.76
C GLN A 145 -19.50 12.00 22.17
N ASP A 146 -19.02 11.03 21.38
CA ASP A 146 -17.71 10.41 21.61
C ASP A 146 -16.59 11.46 21.47
N GLY A 147 -16.67 12.34 20.47
CA GLY A 147 -15.73 13.44 20.26
C GLY A 147 -15.66 14.40 21.44
N GLU A 148 -16.80 14.88 21.94
CA GLU A 148 -16.89 15.75 23.12
C GLU A 148 -16.29 15.11 24.38
N ALA A 149 -16.50 13.80 24.55
CA ALA A 149 -16.01 13.09 25.71
C ALA A 149 -14.49 12.80 25.64
N ILE A 150 -13.92 12.84 24.43
CA ILE A 150 -12.48 12.68 24.16
C ILE A 150 -11.77 14.05 24.16
N ASP A 151 -12.45 15.11 23.73
CA ASP A 151 -11.87 16.44 23.59
C ASP A 151 -11.29 16.94 24.92
N GLY A 152 -10.04 17.39 24.89
CA GLY A 152 -9.28 17.81 26.08
C GLY A 152 -8.95 16.70 27.10
N ASN A 153 -9.37 15.44 26.88
CA ASN A 153 -9.00 14.34 27.76
C ASN A 153 -7.58 13.84 27.45
N LEU A 154 -6.67 13.96 28.41
CA LEU A 154 -5.27 13.54 28.24
C LEU A 154 -5.10 12.03 28.16
N LEU A 155 -6.03 11.25 28.73
CA LEU A 155 -5.95 9.79 28.83
C LEU A 155 -7.32 9.15 28.55
N PRO A 156 -7.91 9.35 27.36
CA PRO A 156 -9.20 8.74 27.03
C PRO A 156 -9.03 7.23 26.88
N SER A 157 -9.99 6.45 27.37
CA SER A 157 -9.89 4.99 27.26
C SER A 157 -10.01 4.53 25.79
N HIS A 158 -9.38 3.41 25.44
CA HIS A 158 -9.50 2.85 24.09
C HIS A 158 -10.94 2.53 23.71
N THR A 159 -11.76 2.07 24.66
CA THR A 159 -13.18 1.80 24.44
C THR A 159 -13.91 3.08 24.03
N GLN A 160 -13.73 4.17 24.78
CA GLN A 160 -14.33 5.46 24.48
C GLN A 160 -13.92 6.00 23.11
N GLN A 161 -12.65 5.80 22.72
CA GLN A 161 -12.14 6.24 21.42
C GLN A 161 -12.61 5.39 20.23
N ASN A 162 -12.90 4.09 20.44
CA ASN A 162 -12.97 3.14 19.34
C ASN A 162 -14.23 2.28 19.29
N GLU A 163 -15.05 2.20 20.33
CA GLU A 163 -16.22 1.32 20.37
C GLU A 163 -17.15 1.55 19.17
N LEU A 164 -17.65 2.76 19.01
CA LEU A 164 -18.59 3.11 17.94
C LEU A 164 -17.96 2.96 16.56
N ARG A 165 -16.72 3.43 16.41
CA ARG A 165 -15.96 3.33 15.15
C ARG A 165 -15.77 1.86 14.74
N ARG A 166 -15.34 1.00 15.66
CA ARG A 166 -15.12 -0.42 15.38
C ARG A 166 -16.43 -1.15 15.10
N ALA A 167 -17.52 -0.79 15.77
CA ALA A 167 -18.84 -1.33 15.49
C ALA A 167 -19.32 -0.95 14.08
N TRP A 168 -19.13 0.30 13.68
CA TRP A 168 -19.46 0.79 12.34
C TRP A 168 -18.59 0.15 11.25
N ASP A 169 -17.27 0.11 11.45
CA ASP A 169 -16.33 -0.55 10.53
C ASP A 169 -16.70 -2.03 10.33
N PHE A 170 -17.05 -2.72 11.42
CA PHE A 170 -17.49 -4.11 11.37
C PHE A 170 -18.80 -4.25 10.58
N PHE A 171 -19.79 -3.41 10.84
CA PHE A 171 -21.05 -3.39 10.09
C PHE A 171 -20.78 -3.19 8.59
N VAL A 172 -20.02 -2.17 8.20
CA VAL A 172 -19.74 -1.85 6.80
C VAL A 172 -19.00 -2.99 6.10
N ALA A 173 -18.05 -3.64 6.78
CA ALA A 173 -17.27 -4.75 6.21
C ALA A 173 -18.09 -6.04 5.99
N THR A 174 -19.28 -6.17 6.61
CA THR A 174 -20.10 -7.38 6.55
C THR A 174 -21.52 -7.14 6.06
N HIS A 175 -21.77 -6.02 5.39
CA HIS A 175 -23.06 -5.72 4.74
C HIS A 175 -22.86 -5.30 3.29
N ASP A 176 -23.82 -5.66 2.44
CA ASP A 176 -23.83 -5.23 1.04
C ASP A 176 -24.28 -3.76 0.88
N THR A 177 -24.40 -3.32 -0.38
CA THR A 177 -24.81 -1.97 -0.75
C THR A 177 -26.26 -1.65 -0.36
N GLU A 178 -27.11 -2.66 -0.20
CA GLU A 178 -28.50 -2.53 0.26
C GLU A 178 -28.64 -2.66 1.78
N ASN A 179 -27.53 -2.72 2.53
CA ASN A 179 -27.49 -2.93 3.98
C ASN A 179 -28.01 -4.29 4.42
N ARG A 180 -27.86 -5.34 3.62
CA ARG A 180 -28.20 -6.71 4.02
C ARG A 180 -26.97 -7.41 4.61
N PRO A 181 -27.10 -8.17 5.70
CA PRO A 181 -25.98 -8.84 6.34
C PRO A 181 -25.43 -9.96 5.47
N VAL A 182 -24.11 -10.05 5.38
CA VAL A 182 -23.39 -11.13 4.67
C VAL A 182 -22.93 -12.17 5.69
N GLY A 183 -23.64 -13.29 5.74
CA GLY A 183 -23.35 -14.42 6.63
C GLY A 183 -23.50 -14.11 8.12
N LEU A 184 -22.99 -15.03 8.96
CA LEU A 184 -23.11 -14.93 10.42
C LEU A 184 -22.47 -13.65 11.00
N ARG A 185 -21.34 -13.24 10.45
CA ARG A 185 -20.63 -12.03 10.90
C ARG A 185 -21.46 -10.77 10.67
N GLY A 186 -22.19 -10.69 9.55
CA GLY A 186 -23.15 -9.61 9.28
C GLY A 186 -24.20 -9.49 10.38
N ALA A 187 -24.90 -10.58 10.68
CA ALA A 187 -25.94 -10.61 11.72
C ALA A 187 -25.40 -10.24 13.12
N LEU A 188 -24.19 -10.69 13.46
CA LEU A 188 -23.53 -10.32 14.72
C LEU A 188 -23.16 -8.84 14.76
N SER A 189 -22.67 -8.27 13.66
CA SER A 189 -22.34 -6.84 13.58
C SER A 189 -23.57 -5.95 13.74
N GLU A 190 -24.72 -6.33 13.17
CA GLU A 190 -26.01 -5.64 13.37
C GLU A 190 -26.43 -5.66 14.84
N THR A 191 -26.36 -6.83 15.46
CA THR A 191 -26.73 -7.00 16.87
C THR A 191 -25.82 -6.16 17.77
N TYR A 192 -24.51 -6.14 17.49
CA TYR A 192 -23.55 -5.36 18.25
C TYR A 192 -23.78 -3.85 18.12
N LEU A 193 -23.92 -3.34 16.89
CA LEU A 193 -24.16 -1.91 16.65
C LEU A 193 -25.49 -1.45 17.24
N ARG A 194 -26.56 -2.24 17.07
CA ARG A 194 -27.86 -1.97 17.69
C ARG A 194 -27.76 -1.91 19.21
N ARG A 195 -27.00 -2.82 19.84
CA ARG A 195 -26.84 -2.81 21.30
C ARG A 195 -26.11 -1.57 21.81
N ILE A 196 -25.07 -1.11 21.11
CA ILE A 196 -24.39 0.14 21.45
C ILE A 196 -25.38 1.29 21.37
N VAL A 197 -26.13 1.36 20.27
CA VAL A 197 -27.12 2.41 20.03
C VAL A 197 -28.21 2.44 21.10
N GLU A 198 -28.78 1.28 21.47
CA GLU A 198 -29.73 1.15 22.57
C GLU A 198 -29.17 1.74 23.88
N LEU A 199 -27.96 1.34 24.26
CA LEU A 199 -27.30 1.83 25.47
C LEU A 199 -27.04 3.34 25.44
N ARG A 200 -26.71 3.90 24.27
CA ARG A 200 -26.47 5.34 24.10
C ARG A 200 -27.77 6.15 24.16
N LEU A 201 -28.85 5.64 23.58
CA LEU A 201 -30.17 6.27 23.63
C LEU A 201 -30.76 6.24 25.05
N ASP A 202 -30.58 5.13 25.77
CA ASP A 202 -30.98 5.00 27.18
C ASP A 202 -30.24 6.02 28.06
N ARG A 203 -28.91 6.12 27.93
CA ARG A 203 -28.11 7.12 28.66
C ARG A 203 -28.51 8.56 28.34
N ALA A 204 -28.96 8.83 27.13
CA ALA A 204 -29.41 10.15 26.69
C ALA A 204 -30.86 10.46 27.10
N ASP A 205 -31.55 9.55 27.79
CA ASP A 205 -32.98 9.62 28.10
C ASP A 205 -33.82 9.94 26.84
N ALA A 206 -33.47 9.29 25.72
CA ALA A 206 -34.09 9.59 24.43
C ALA A 206 -35.59 9.21 24.39
N ALA A 207 -36.01 8.28 25.24
CA ALA A 207 -37.41 7.89 25.41
C ALA A 207 -38.21 8.99 26.12
N GLY A 208 -37.60 9.66 27.10
CA GLY A 208 -38.27 10.58 28.01
C GLY A 208 -39.19 9.87 29.00
N GLU A 209 -39.79 10.66 29.89
CA GLU A 209 -40.64 10.13 30.97
C GLU A 209 -41.81 9.28 30.43
N GLY A 210 -41.85 8.01 30.84
CA GLY A 210 -42.88 7.04 30.45
C GLY A 210 -42.82 6.56 29.00
N GLY A 211 -41.81 6.96 28.22
CA GLY A 211 -41.62 6.52 26.84
C GLY A 211 -40.85 5.20 26.73
N VAL A 212 -41.09 4.45 25.65
CA VAL A 212 -40.33 3.23 25.33
C VAL A 212 -39.78 3.33 23.91
N VAL A 213 -38.48 3.06 23.73
CA VAL A 213 -37.86 3.00 22.39
C VAL A 213 -38.27 1.69 21.72
N GLU A 214 -39.12 1.77 20.70
CA GLU A 214 -39.64 0.59 19.98
C GLU A 214 -38.72 0.21 18.80
N ARG A 215 -38.22 1.22 18.10
CA ARG A 215 -37.37 1.05 16.92
C ARG A 215 -36.28 2.10 16.88
N VAL A 216 -35.16 1.73 16.27
CA VAL A 216 -34.04 2.63 16.03
C VAL A 216 -33.70 2.65 14.55
N GLN A 217 -33.25 3.81 14.09
CA GLN A 217 -32.66 3.96 12.77
C GLN A 217 -31.29 4.59 12.92
N VAL A 218 -30.30 3.95 12.31
CA VAL A 218 -28.93 4.43 12.29
C VAL A 218 -28.61 4.96 10.90
N ARG A 219 -27.78 5.99 10.82
CA ARG A 219 -27.17 6.43 9.57
C ARG A 219 -25.72 6.78 9.79
N SER A 220 -24.93 6.72 8.72
CA SER A 220 -23.70 7.51 8.65
C SER A 220 -23.92 8.79 7.85
N ARG A 221 -23.22 9.83 8.24
CA ARG A 221 -23.04 11.08 7.52
C ARG A 221 -21.55 11.20 7.20
N THR A 222 -21.21 11.07 5.93
CA THR A 222 -19.83 11.19 5.45
C THR A 222 -19.62 12.56 4.84
N THR A 223 -18.58 13.26 5.27
CA THR A 223 -18.16 14.57 4.75
C THR A 223 -16.68 14.54 4.46
N ASN A 224 -16.21 15.26 3.45
CA ASN A 224 -14.77 15.35 3.22
C ASN A 224 -14.11 16.23 4.29
N VAL A 225 -12.87 15.89 4.64
CA VAL A 225 -12.04 16.72 5.53
C VAL A 225 -11.73 18.01 4.77
N PRO A 226 -11.99 19.19 5.35
CA PRO A 226 -11.69 20.45 4.67
C PRO A 226 -10.20 20.58 4.37
N PRO A 227 -9.82 21.03 3.16
CA PRO A 227 -8.43 21.26 2.83
C PRO A 227 -7.86 22.38 3.73
N PRO A 228 -6.55 22.34 4.05
CA PRO A 228 -5.91 23.43 4.77
C PRO A 228 -6.04 24.77 4.04
N LYS A 229 -6.03 25.88 4.78
CA LYS A 229 -6.20 27.24 4.22
C LYS A 229 -5.18 27.63 3.13
N TRP A 230 -4.04 26.94 3.06
CA TRP A 230 -2.98 27.16 2.09
C TRP A 230 -3.12 26.30 0.81
N SER A 231 -4.11 25.41 0.75
CA SER A 231 -4.37 24.57 -0.42
C SER A 231 -5.42 25.21 -1.34
N GLU A 232 -5.21 25.11 -2.65
CA GLU A 232 -6.18 25.51 -3.68
C GLU A 232 -7.13 24.36 -4.07
N GLU A 233 -7.02 23.21 -3.39
CA GLU A 233 -7.84 22.03 -3.67
C GLU A 233 -9.31 22.31 -3.37
N GLN A 234 -10.19 22.03 -4.35
CA GLN A 234 -11.63 22.18 -4.20
C GLN A 234 -12.28 20.81 -4.01
N ILE A 235 -12.66 20.53 -2.77
CA ILE A 235 -13.35 19.31 -2.40
C ILE A 235 -14.80 19.65 -2.02
N SER A 236 -15.76 18.83 -2.46
CA SER A 236 -17.17 19.03 -2.10
C SER A 236 -17.36 18.91 -0.59
N ASP A 237 -18.05 19.88 0.01
CA ASP A 237 -18.48 19.91 1.40
C ASP A 237 -19.83 19.19 1.64
N LYS A 238 -20.53 18.85 0.55
CA LYS A 238 -21.85 18.19 0.61
C LYS A 238 -21.75 16.83 1.31
N PRO A 239 -22.53 16.60 2.39
CA PRO A 239 -22.56 15.32 3.07
C PRO A 239 -23.23 14.25 2.22
N SER A 240 -22.67 13.06 2.19
CA SER A 240 -23.35 11.84 1.73
C SER A 240 -23.88 11.06 2.94
N TYR A 241 -24.99 10.36 2.75
CA TYR A 241 -25.64 9.60 3.83
C TYR A 241 -25.84 8.15 3.43
N ARG A 242 -25.50 7.23 4.34
CA ARG A 242 -25.92 5.82 4.28
C ARG A 242 -26.89 5.59 5.42
N VAL A 243 -28.18 5.50 5.09
CA VAL A 243 -29.26 5.30 6.06
C VAL A 243 -29.61 3.82 6.12
N LEU A 244 -29.59 3.26 7.32
CA LEU A 244 -29.92 1.85 7.56
C LEU A 244 -31.45 1.66 7.68
N PRO A 245 -31.97 0.44 7.46
CA PRO A 245 -33.36 0.15 7.75
C PRO A 245 -33.67 0.35 9.23
N TRP A 246 -34.95 0.55 9.54
CA TRP A 246 -35.43 0.61 10.92
C TRP A 246 -35.33 -0.77 11.58
N TRP A 247 -34.59 -0.86 12.68
CA TRP A 247 -34.48 -2.07 13.49
C TRP A 247 -35.39 -1.99 14.70
N SER A 248 -36.10 -3.08 15.00
CA SER A 248 -36.83 -3.19 16.25
C SER A 248 -35.86 -3.39 17.42
N VAL A 249 -36.17 -2.73 18.52
CA VAL A 249 -35.51 -2.91 19.82
C VAL A 249 -36.39 -3.87 20.62
N PRO A 250 -35.93 -5.10 20.90
CA PRO A 250 -36.73 -6.04 21.68
C PRO A 250 -36.94 -5.52 23.11
N GLU A 251 -38.19 -5.51 23.56
CA GLU A 251 -38.58 -5.22 24.94
C GLU A 251 -38.08 -6.35 25.85
N ASP A 252 -36.93 -6.12 26.46
CA ASP A 252 -36.32 -6.92 27.52
C ASP A 252 -35.92 -8.37 27.18
N ARG A 253 -34.81 -8.79 27.78
CA ARG A 253 -33.99 -9.95 27.38
C ARG A 253 -34.62 -11.32 27.69
N ALA A 254 -35.76 -11.37 28.40
CA ALA A 254 -36.41 -12.63 28.78
C ALA A 254 -37.10 -13.33 27.60
N ALA A 255 -37.77 -12.58 26.70
CA ALA A 255 -38.51 -13.17 25.58
C ALA A 255 -37.59 -13.77 24.49
N ALA A 256 -36.38 -13.23 24.32
CA ALA A 256 -35.42 -13.74 23.35
C ALA A 256 -34.77 -15.07 23.78
N ALA A 257 -34.67 -15.34 25.08
CA ALA A 257 -34.19 -16.62 25.60
C ALA A 257 -35.23 -17.74 25.39
N ASP A 258 -36.51 -17.42 25.55
CA ASP A 258 -37.62 -18.35 25.25
C ASP A 258 -37.75 -18.63 23.74
N ALA A 259 -37.59 -17.60 22.89
CA ALA A 259 -37.62 -17.78 21.44
C ALA A 259 -36.42 -18.59 20.89
N ALA A 260 -35.30 -18.63 21.62
CA ALA A 260 -34.09 -19.37 21.24
C ALA A 260 -34.08 -20.83 21.74
N GLY A 261 -35.13 -21.30 22.44
CA GLY A 261 -35.28 -22.70 22.82
C GLY A 261 -34.15 -23.26 23.69
N ILE A 262 -33.42 -22.42 24.43
CA ILE A 262 -32.41 -22.88 25.39
C ILE A 262 -33.13 -23.16 26.71
N GLY A 263 -33.80 -24.31 26.76
CA GLY A 263 -34.45 -24.79 27.96
C GLY A 263 -33.44 -24.96 29.09
N ALA A 264 -33.63 -24.22 30.18
CA ALA A 264 -33.03 -24.53 31.47
C ALA A 264 -33.74 -25.77 32.05
N GLY A 265 -33.37 -26.95 31.54
CA GLY A 265 -33.77 -28.23 32.12
C GLY A 265 -32.66 -28.77 33.02
N GLY A 266 -32.75 -28.54 34.33
CA GLY A 266 -31.83 -29.15 35.29
C GLY A 266 -32.06 -28.75 36.74
N THR A 267 -33.00 -29.43 37.41
CA THR A 267 -33.03 -29.89 38.82
C THR A 267 -34.49 -30.29 39.11
N ARG A 268 -34.89 -31.49 39.53
CA ARG A 268 -34.29 -32.55 40.36
C ARG A 268 -34.66 -33.93 39.83
#